data_AF-X1NY66-F1
#
_entry.id   AF-X1NY66-F1
#
_cell.length_a   1.000
_cell.length_b   1.000
_cell.length_c   1.000
_cell.angle_alpha   90.00
_cell.angle_beta   90.00
_cell.angle_gamma   90.00
#
_symmetry.space_group_name_H-M   'P 1'
#
loop_
_entity.id
_entity.type
_entity.pdbx_description
1 polymer ?
#
loop_
_entity_poly.entity_id
_entity_poly.type
_entity_poly.pdbx_seq_one_letter_code
_entity_poly.pdbx_strand_id
1 'polypeptide(L)'
;NAPFQLALRVQKDIPDIAEKIAEQLKGDEIQWTKATNGFVNIKIKKEVWIEELKNAINPDYGEMKWGEGKRVLLEYVSANPTGPLHVASARAATFGDSLSRILKSQGFTVNREYYFNDSGNQVELLGKSIELKIKELHGERVDYPANAYMGDYITKLAKNAIKENISNYIDFGVKKILKMQKDTLERFRVKFDDWISEVELKKKGMADRVIEELSLLEPSPIEKKDGALWFISGERERVFIS
;
A
#
# COMPACT_ATOMS: atom_id res chain seq x y z
N ASN A 1 -34.41 -1.06 -7.47
CA ASN A 1 -35.08 -1.57 -6.24
C ASN A 1 -35.69 -0.46 -5.37
N ALA A 2 -35.63 0.81 -5.77
CA ALA A 2 -36.28 1.92 -5.06
C ALA A 2 -37.79 1.72 -4.74
N PRO A 3 -38.63 1.11 -5.61
CA PRO A 3 -40.05 0.89 -5.29
C PRO A 3 -40.30 0.14 -3.98
N PHE A 4 -39.49 -0.89 -3.69
CA PHE A 4 -39.59 -1.68 -2.45
C PHE A 4 -39.25 -0.87 -1.20
N GLN A 5 -38.25 0.01 -1.30
CA GLN A 5 -37.84 0.89 -0.19
C GLN A 5 -38.88 2.00 0.05
N LEU A 6 -39.54 2.47 -1.01
CA LEU A 6 -40.56 3.50 -0.95
C LEU A 6 -41.89 2.97 -0.43
N ALA A 7 -42.29 1.75 -0.78
CA ALA A 7 -43.56 1.16 -0.36
C ALA A 7 -43.79 1.23 1.16
N LEU A 8 -42.74 0.99 1.96
CA LEU A 8 -42.78 1.12 3.42
C LEU A 8 -43.10 2.53 3.92
N ARG A 9 -42.76 3.57 3.15
CA ARG A 9 -42.94 4.97 3.52
C ARG A 9 -44.23 5.58 2.97
N VAL A 10 -44.59 5.24 1.73
CA VAL A 10 -45.77 5.80 1.05
C VAL A 10 -47.03 4.94 1.20
N GLN A 11 -46.94 3.75 1.82
CA GLN A 11 -48.06 2.82 2.03
C GLN A 11 -48.86 2.56 0.75
N LYS A 12 -48.15 2.38 -0.37
CA LYS A 12 -48.72 2.03 -1.68
C LYS A 12 -48.15 0.70 -2.14
N ASP A 13 -48.91 0.05 -3.02
CA ASP A 13 -48.46 -1.22 -3.58
C ASP A 13 -47.22 -1.02 -4.46
N ILE A 14 -46.32 -2.00 -4.41
CA ILE A 14 -45.00 -1.92 -5.07
C ILE A 14 -45.14 -1.82 -6.60
N PRO A 15 -46.04 -2.56 -7.28
CA PRO A 15 -46.30 -2.41 -8.70
C PRO A 15 -46.72 -0.97 -9.07
N ASP A 16 -47.64 -0.38 -8.31
CA ASP A 16 -48.11 1.00 -8.55
C ASP A 16 -46.98 2.03 -8.43
N ILE A 17 -46.09 1.84 -7.45
CA ILE A 17 -44.92 2.71 -7.26
C ILE A 17 -43.95 2.54 -8.44
N ALA A 18 -43.70 1.29 -8.85
CA ALA A 18 -42.83 1.00 -9.98
C ALA A 18 -43.37 1.58 -11.29
N GLU A 19 -44.68 1.47 -11.56
CA GLU A 19 -45.34 2.07 -12.72
C GLU A 19 -45.17 3.58 -12.72
N LYS A 20 -45.49 4.26 -11.61
CA LYS A 20 -45.34 5.72 -11.52
C LYS A 20 -43.91 6.19 -11.74
N ILE A 21 -42.93 5.49 -11.19
CA ILE A 21 -41.51 5.82 -11.41
C ILE A 21 -41.13 5.59 -12.88
N ALA A 22 -41.57 4.48 -13.49
CA ALA A 22 -41.30 4.18 -14.89
C ALA A 22 -41.91 5.25 -15.83
N GLU A 23 -43.14 5.68 -15.57
CA GLU A 23 -43.83 6.73 -16.34
C GLU A 23 -43.13 8.10 -16.26
N GLN A 24 -42.53 8.43 -15.12
CA GLN A 24 -41.83 9.70 -14.92
C GLN A 24 -40.39 9.68 -15.45
N LEU A 25 -39.76 8.51 -15.55
CA LEU A 25 -38.42 8.36 -16.11
C LEU A 25 -38.45 8.48 -17.64
N LYS A 26 -38.37 9.73 -18.11
CA LYS A 26 -38.26 10.07 -19.53
C LYS A 26 -36.98 10.85 -19.77
N GLY A 27 -36.37 10.66 -20.93
CA GLY A 27 -35.19 11.40 -21.38
C GLY A 27 -34.85 11.04 -22.82
N ASP A 28 -34.15 11.94 -23.50
CA ASP A 28 -33.80 11.76 -24.92
C ASP A 28 -32.93 10.52 -25.15
N GLU A 29 -32.25 10.05 -24.12
CA GLU A 29 -31.35 8.89 -24.15
C GLU A 29 -32.08 7.55 -23.89
N ILE A 30 -33.31 7.61 -23.38
CA ILE A 30 -34.09 6.44 -22.98
C ILE A 30 -34.93 5.95 -24.16
N GLN A 31 -34.79 4.66 -24.50
CA GLN A 31 -35.60 4.01 -25.52
C GLN A 31 -36.98 3.63 -24.97
N TRP A 32 -37.01 3.03 -23.77
CA TRP A 32 -38.24 2.77 -23.03
C TRP A 32 -37.94 2.53 -21.55
N THR A 33 -38.97 2.73 -20.74
CA THR A 33 -39.05 2.29 -19.35
C THR A 33 -40.20 1.31 -19.19
N LYS A 34 -40.06 0.33 -18.29
CA LYS A 34 -41.10 -0.66 -18.05
C LYS A 34 -41.09 -1.12 -16.60
N ALA A 35 -42.24 -1.02 -15.94
CA ALA A 35 -42.46 -1.68 -14.67
C ALA A 35 -42.69 -3.17 -14.88
N THR A 36 -42.02 -4.02 -14.10
CA THR A 36 -42.22 -5.48 -14.14
C THR A 36 -41.97 -6.05 -12.75
N ASN A 37 -42.98 -6.68 -12.15
CA ASN A 37 -42.93 -7.30 -10.82
C ASN A 37 -42.33 -6.39 -9.74
N GLY A 38 -42.70 -5.11 -9.73
CA GLY A 38 -42.19 -4.13 -8.75
C GLY A 38 -40.79 -3.56 -9.04
N PHE A 39 -40.16 -3.94 -10.15
CA PHE A 39 -38.92 -3.34 -10.62
C PHE A 39 -39.20 -2.32 -11.74
N VAL A 40 -38.36 -1.30 -11.80
CA VAL A 40 -38.31 -0.35 -12.92
C VAL A 40 -37.15 -0.75 -13.81
N ASN A 41 -37.45 -1.19 -15.03
CA ASN A 41 -36.47 -1.52 -16.05
C ASN A 41 -36.33 -0.35 -17.03
N ILE A 42 -35.10 -0.08 -17.47
CA ILE A 42 -34.77 1.02 -18.37
C ILE A 42 -33.97 0.44 -19.52
N LYS A 43 -34.35 0.77 -20.76
CA LYS A 43 -33.52 0.51 -21.94
C LYS A 43 -33.03 1.82 -22.51
N ILE A 44 -31.72 1.93 -22.67
CA ILE A 44 -31.06 3.07 -23.29
C ILE A 44 -31.04 2.89 -24.81
N LYS A 45 -31.20 3.99 -25.55
CA LYS A 45 -31.14 4.01 -27.01
C LYS A 45 -29.79 3.49 -27.52
N LYS A 46 -29.78 2.86 -28.69
CA LYS A 46 -28.56 2.31 -29.28
C LYS A 46 -27.56 3.43 -29.62
N GLU A 47 -28.07 4.58 -30.02
CA GLU A 47 -27.31 5.75 -30.45
C GLU A 47 -26.41 6.28 -29.32
N VAL A 48 -26.91 6.28 -28.08
CA VAL A 48 -26.17 6.68 -26.87
C VAL A 48 -24.94 5.80 -26.67
N TRP A 49 -25.08 4.47 -26.82
CA TRP A 49 -23.94 3.55 -26.71
C TRP A 49 -22.92 3.77 -27.83
N ILE A 50 -23.37 4.09 -29.05
CA ILE A 50 -22.47 4.38 -30.17
C ILE A 50 -21.69 5.68 -29.91
N GLU A 51 -22.34 6.71 -29.40
CA GLU A 51 -21.69 7.96 -29.02
C GLU A 51 -20.67 7.73 -27.90
N GLU A 52 -21.04 6.94 -26.89
CA GLU A 52 -20.11 6.62 -25.80
C GLU A 52 -18.91 5.80 -26.27
N LEU A 53 -19.11 4.85 -27.19
CA LEU A 53 -18.01 4.12 -27.82
C LEU A 53 -17.09 5.02 -28.63
N LYS A 54 -17.61 6.08 -29.27
CA LYS A 54 -16.77 7.09 -29.94
C LYS A 54 -15.95 7.88 -28.93
N ASN A 55 -16.52 8.23 -27.78
CA ASN A 55 -15.79 8.87 -26.69
C ASN A 55 -14.68 7.96 -26.15
N ALA A 56 -14.93 6.65 -26.07
CA ALA A 56 -14.00 5.66 -25.56
C ALA A 56 -12.75 5.42 -26.44
N ILE A 57 -12.71 5.98 -27.66
CA ILE A 57 -11.51 5.97 -28.50
C ILE A 57 -10.44 6.95 -27.97
N ASN A 58 -10.85 7.95 -27.18
CA ASN A 58 -9.92 8.88 -26.56
C ASN A 58 -9.02 8.15 -25.55
N PRO A 59 -7.68 8.30 -25.61
CA PRO A 59 -6.76 7.72 -24.62
C PRO A 59 -7.09 8.05 -23.17
N ASP A 60 -7.70 9.21 -22.92
CA ASP A 60 -8.04 9.69 -21.57
C ASP A 60 -9.43 9.21 -21.11
N TYR A 61 -10.05 8.29 -21.85
CA TYR A 61 -11.37 7.77 -21.49
C TYR A 61 -11.34 7.05 -20.13
N GLY A 62 -12.31 7.39 -19.28
CA GLY A 62 -12.38 6.90 -17.90
C GLY A 62 -11.52 7.68 -16.91
N GLU A 63 -10.72 8.65 -17.38
CA GLU A 63 -10.11 9.63 -16.49
C GLU A 63 -11.18 10.61 -15.98
N MET A 64 -11.15 10.88 -14.68
CA MET A 64 -12.10 11.76 -14.00
C MET A 64 -11.37 12.64 -13.00
N LYS A 65 -12.04 13.70 -12.52
CA LYS A 65 -11.49 14.66 -11.56
C LYS A 65 -12.14 14.62 -10.17
N TRP A 66 -12.79 13.52 -9.79
CA TRP A 66 -13.48 13.43 -8.50
C TRP A 66 -12.53 13.51 -7.29
N GLY A 67 -11.26 13.18 -7.50
CA GLY A 67 -10.18 13.28 -6.52
C GLY A 67 -9.43 14.61 -6.50
N GLU A 68 -9.80 15.58 -7.34
CA GLU A 68 -9.06 16.83 -7.47
C GLU A 68 -8.94 17.57 -6.12
N GLY A 69 -7.75 18.09 -5.84
CA GLY A 69 -7.42 18.73 -4.56
C GLY A 69 -7.19 17.76 -3.38
N LYS A 70 -7.39 16.45 -3.57
CA LYS A 70 -7.14 15.44 -2.53
C LYS A 70 -5.78 14.79 -2.73
N ARG A 71 -5.04 14.68 -1.64
CA ARG A 71 -3.75 13.97 -1.58
C ARG A 71 -3.92 12.60 -0.96
N VAL A 72 -3.26 11.61 -1.53
CA VAL A 72 -3.23 10.23 -1.01
C VAL A 72 -1.78 9.79 -0.88
N LEU A 73 -1.40 9.33 0.31
CA LEU A 73 -0.16 8.61 0.53
C LEU A 73 -0.46 7.10 0.41
N LEU A 74 0.26 6.40 -0.46
CA LEU A 74 0.20 4.96 -0.59
C LEU A 74 1.55 4.36 -0.20
N GLU A 75 1.61 3.74 0.96
CA GLU A 75 2.73 2.93 1.39
C GLU A 75 2.51 1.46 0.97
N TYR A 76 3.50 0.84 0.34
CA TYR A 76 3.41 -0.58 -0.06
C TYR A 76 4.79 -1.21 -0.30
N VAL A 77 4.80 -2.56 -0.36
CA VAL A 77 5.99 -3.44 -0.37
C VAL A 77 6.73 -3.46 0.96
N SER A 78 7.21 -2.30 1.41
CA SER A 78 7.87 -2.05 2.69
C SER A 78 8.75 -3.19 3.22
N ALA A 79 9.57 -3.77 2.34
CA ALA A 79 10.38 -4.92 2.70
C ALA A 79 11.67 -4.45 3.38
N ASN A 80 12.05 -5.13 4.46
CA ASN A 80 13.31 -4.84 5.13
C ASN A 80 14.49 -5.11 4.18
N PRO A 81 15.57 -4.32 4.25
CA PRO A 81 16.70 -4.40 3.35
C PRO A 81 17.66 -5.54 3.74
N THR A 82 17.13 -6.74 3.99
CA THR A 82 17.89 -7.91 4.43
C THR A 82 18.00 -9.03 3.40
N GLY A 83 17.22 -8.93 2.32
CA GLY A 83 17.32 -9.87 1.21
C GLY A 83 16.65 -9.39 -0.08
N PRO A 84 16.75 -10.18 -1.16
CA PRO A 84 16.02 -9.95 -2.40
C PRO A 84 14.51 -9.93 -2.19
N LEU A 85 13.80 -9.19 -3.03
CA LEU A 85 12.34 -9.26 -3.11
C LEU A 85 11.89 -10.63 -3.60
N HIS A 86 10.76 -11.09 -3.09
CA HIS A 86 10.15 -12.37 -3.46
C HIS A 86 8.73 -12.18 -4.02
N VAL A 87 8.05 -13.28 -4.35
CA VAL A 87 6.72 -13.26 -4.97
C VAL A 87 5.67 -12.49 -4.17
N ALA A 88 5.70 -12.58 -2.83
CA ALA A 88 4.81 -11.78 -1.99
C ALA A 88 5.08 -10.26 -2.11
N SER A 89 6.34 -9.83 -2.24
CA SER A 89 6.69 -8.44 -2.54
C SER A 89 6.16 -8.02 -3.92
N ALA A 90 6.25 -8.89 -4.92
CA ALA A 90 5.73 -8.61 -6.27
C ALA A 90 4.20 -8.44 -6.26
N ARG A 91 3.47 -9.25 -5.48
CA ARG A 91 2.02 -9.10 -5.28
C ARG A 91 1.67 -7.74 -4.66
N ALA A 92 2.36 -7.36 -3.58
CA ALA A 92 2.16 -6.07 -2.94
C ALA A 92 2.49 -4.90 -3.88
N ALA A 93 3.60 -5.01 -4.63
CA ALA A 93 4.02 -4.02 -5.62
C ALA A 93 2.97 -3.83 -6.73
N THR A 94 2.45 -4.94 -7.26
CA THR A 94 1.42 -4.91 -8.32
C THR A 94 0.13 -4.24 -7.82
N PHE A 95 -0.30 -4.59 -6.61
CA PHE A 95 -1.53 -4.02 -6.03
C PHE A 95 -1.37 -2.53 -5.75
N GLY A 96 -0.30 -2.12 -5.06
CA GLY A 96 -0.07 -0.72 -4.71
C GLY A 96 0.13 0.18 -5.92
N ASP A 97 0.91 -0.27 -6.93
CA ASP A 97 1.11 0.51 -8.15
C ASP A 97 -0.18 0.61 -8.99
N SER A 98 -0.97 -0.47 -9.07
CA SER A 98 -2.27 -0.44 -9.77
C SER A 98 -3.25 0.51 -9.10
N LEU A 99 -3.34 0.46 -7.76
CA LEU A 99 -4.18 1.38 -7.00
C LEU A 99 -3.71 2.83 -7.17
N SER A 100 -2.39 3.07 -7.19
CA SER A 100 -1.84 4.41 -7.45
C SER A 100 -2.24 4.93 -8.82
N ARG A 101 -2.15 4.11 -9.87
CA ARG A 101 -2.55 4.48 -11.24
C ARG A 101 -4.03 4.78 -11.34
N ILE A 102 -4.88 3.95 -10.73
CA ILE A 102 -6.32 4.18 -10.67
C ILE A 102 -6.58 5.51 -9.99
N LEU A 103 -6.07 5.73 -8.77
CA LEU A 103 -6.28 7.00 -8.06
C LEU A 103 -5.76 8.22 -8.84
N LYS A 104 -4.62 8.12 -9.54
CA LYS A 104 -4.13 9.20 -10.41
C LYS A 104 -5.08 9.48 -11.58
N SER A 105 -5.57 8.45 -12.26
CA SER A 105 -6.58 8.59 -13.35
C SER A 105 -7.89 9.24 -12.87
N GLN A 106 -8.12 9.19 -11.57
CA GLN A 106 -9.29 9.71 -10.88
C GLN A 106 -9.09 11.12 -10.29
N GLY A 107 -7.95 11.76 -10.58
CA GLY A 107 -7.64 13.14 -10.23
C GLY A 107 -6.95 13.35 -8.89
N PHE A 108 -6.58 12.27 -8.18
CA PHE A 108 -5.85 12.40 -6.91
C PHE A 108 -4.38 12.74 -7.13
N THR A 109 -3.84 13.55 -6.22
CA THR A 109 -2.38 13.67 -6.05
C THR A 109 -1.88 12.50 -5.21
N VAL A 110 -1.32 11.48 -5.85
CA VAL A 110 -0.87 10.25 -5.17
C VAL A 110 0.64 10.25 -5.00
N ASN A 111 1.08 10.09 -3.74
CA ASN A 111 2.46 9.87 -3.35
C ASN A 111 2.68 8.40 -2.98
N ARG A 112 3.66 7.74 -3.60
CA ARG A 112 3.99 6.33 -3.36
C ARG A 112 5.21 6.24 -2.47
N GLU A 113 5.07 5.60 -1.33
CA GLU A 113 6.09 5.53 -0.30
C GLU A 113 6.58 4.09 -0.09
N TYR A 114 7.90 3.94 0.00
CA TYR A 114 8.56 2.71 0.41
C TYR A 114 9.19 2.92 1.78
N TYR A 115 8.56 2.41 2.83
CA TYR A 115 9.17 2.38 4.15
C TYR A 115 10.11 1.16 4.27
N PHE A 116 11.28 1.33 4.85
CA PHE A 116 12.18 0.20 5.13
C PHE A 116 12.85 0.34 6.49
N ASN A 117 12.90 -0.77 7.23
CA ASN A 117 13.59 -0.81 8.51
C ASN A 117 15.06 -1.18 8.33
N ASP A 118 15.91 -0.16 8.34
CA ASP A 118 17.37 -0.27 8.29
C ASP A 118 18.04 -0.30 9.68
N SER A 119 17.28 -0.69 10.71
CA SER A 119 17.75 -0.80 12.09
C SER A 119 17.38 -2.14 12.76
N GLY A 120 18.08 -2.44 13.85
CA GLY A 120 17.78 -3.58 14.72
C GLY A 120 18.30 -4.93 14.25
N ASN A 121 17.86 -5.98 14.95
CA ASN A 121 18.46 -7.31 14.90
C ASN A 121 18.54 -7.93 13.49
N GLN A 122 17.59 -7.62 12.61
CA GLN A 122 17.58 -8.20 11.26
C GLN A 122 18.73 -7.68 10.39
N VAL A 123 19.05 -6.37 10.45
CA VAL A 123 20.18 -5.82 9.67
C VAL A 123 21.53 -6.13 10.33
N GLU A 124 21.57 -6.24 11.67
CA GLU A 124 22.75 -6.74 12.38
C GLU A 124 23.08 -8.18 11.97
N LEU A 125 22.07 -9.03 11.92
CA LEU A 125 22.22 -10.42 11.47
C LEU A 125 22.64 -10.50 9.99
N LEU A 126 22.19 -9.59 9.14
CA LEU A 126 22.69 -9.47 7.76
C LEU A 126 24.19 -9.18 7.76
N GLY A 127 24.63 -8.14 8.48
CA GLY A 127 26.05 -7.80 8.60
C GLY A 127 26.89 -8.97 9.12
N LYS A 128 26.38 -9.68 10.14
CA LYS A 128 27.03 -10.87 10.69
C LYS A 128 27.13 -12.00 9.67
N SER A 129 26.09 -12.21 8.87
CA SER A 129 26.05 -13.25 7.85
C SER A 129 27.08 -12.98 6.73
N ILE A 130 27.25 -11.70 6.36
CA ILE A 130 28.29 -11.27 5.41
C ILE A 130 29.68 -11.53 6.01
N GLU A 131 29.93 -11.12 7.25
CA GLU A 131 31.21 -11.36 7.95
C GLU A 131 31.57 -12.86 7.98
N LEU A 132 30.62 -13.70 8.39
CA LEU A 132 30.80 -15.15 8.46
C LEU A 132 31.09 -15.75 7.08
N LYS A 133 30.41 -15.28 6.03
CA LYS A 133 30.68 -15.70 4.65
C LYS A 133 32.06 -15.27 4.17
N ILE A 134 32.57 -14.11 4.58
CA ILE A 134 33.95 -13.67 4.26
C ILE A 134 34.97 -14.62 4.89
N LYS A 135 34.80 -14.99 6.17
CA LYS A 135 35.68 -15.95 6.87
C LYS A 135 35.71 -17.31 6.16
N GLU A 136 34.53 -17.83 5.80
CA GLU A 136 34.42 -19.07 5.03
C GLU A 136 35.13 -18.97 3.67
N LEU A 137 35.00 -17.85 2.95
CA LEU A 137 35.70 -17.62 1.67
C LEU A 137 37.23 -17.54 1.82
N HIS A 138 37.74 -17.22 3.00
CA HIS A 138 39.17 -17.28 3.32
C HIS A 138 39.63 -18.66 3.83
N GLY A 139 38.75 -19.67 3.84
CA GLY A 139 39.06 -21.03 4.26
C GLY A 139 38.98 -21.28 5.76
N GLU A 140 38.44 -20.33 6.54
CA GLU A 140 38.19 -20.54 7.96
C GLU A 140 36.99 -21.48 8.17
N ARG A 141 37.02 -22.28 9.25
CA ARG A 141 35.85 -23.04 9.70
C ARG A 141 34.88 -22.07 10.37
N VAL A 142 33.64 -22.03 9.88
CA VAL A 142 32.61 -21.10 10.36
C VAL A 142 31.38 -21.88 10.81
N ASP A 143 30.98 -21.65 12.07
CA ASP A 143 29.70 -22.14 12.59
C ASP A 143 28.63 -21.04 12.42
N TYR A 144 27.69 -21.29 11.52
CA TYR A 144 26.62 -20.33 11.24
C TYR A 144 25.48 -20.43 12.27
N PRO A 145 24.98 -19.30 12.80
CA PRO A 145 23.72 -19.26 13.53
C PRO A 145 22.58 -19.83 12.69
N ALA A 146 21.62 -20.51 13.34
CA ALA A 146 20.48 -21.13 12.65
C ALA A 146 19.63 -20.13 11.83
N ASN A 147 19.61 -18.87 12.24
CA ASN A 147 18.89 -17.78 11.58
C ASN A 147 19.77 -16.91 10.67
N ALA A 148 21.04 -17.25 10.47
CA ALA A 148 21.91 -16.50 9.58
C ALA A 148 21.32 -16.43 8.16
N TYR A 149 21.50 -15.29 7.52
CA TYR A 149 21.13 -15.13 6.13
C TYR A 149 22.09 -15.94 5.25
N MET A 150 21.51 -16.69 4.32
CA MET A 150 22.22 -17.63 3.46
C MET A 150 21.87 -17.44 1.99
N GLY A 151 22.62 -18.10 1.12
CA GLY A 151 22.38 -18.16 -0.32
C GLY A 151 23.31 -17.28 -1.15
N ASP A 152 23.10 -17.29 -2.46
CA ASP A 152 24.01 -16.68 -3.43
C ASP A 152 24.16 -15.17 -3.26
N TYR A 153 23.12 -14.46 -2.81
CA TYR A 153 23.21 -13.02 -2.61
C TYR A 153 24.17 -12.67 -1.47
N ILE A 154 24.21 -13.45 -0.38
CA ILE A 154 25.18 -13.26 0.71
C ILE A 154 26.59 -13.53 0.20
N THR A 155 26.79 -14.59 -0.58
CA THR A 155 28.09 -14.88 -1.21
C THR A 155 28.56 -13.75 -2.12
N LYS A 156 27.65 -13.17 -2.92
CA LYS A 156 27.94 -12.00 -3.77
C LYS A 156 28.28 -10.77 -2.94
N LEU A 157 27.52 -10.50 -1.88
CA LEU A 157 27.80 -9.40 -0.95
C LEU A 157 29.16 -9.54 -0.29
N ALA A 158 29.50 -10.74 0.21
CA ALA A 158 30.80 -11.03 0.80
C ALA A 158 31.97 -10.80 -0.18
N LYS A 159 31.86 -11.32 -1.42
CA LYS A 159 32.87 -11.08 -2.46
C LYS A 159 33.03 -9.60 -2.80
N ASN A 160 31.92 -8.86 -2.89
CA ASN A 160 31.94 -7.42 -3.12
C ASN A 160 32.56 -6.66 -1.95
N ALA A 161 32.24 -7.05 -0.71
CA ALA A 161 32.81 -6.44 0.50
C ALA A 161 34.33 -6.63 0.59
N ILE A 162 34.84 -7.83 0.25
CA ILE A 162 36.28 -8.09 0.16
C ILE A 162 36.91 -7.20 -0.92
N LYS A 163 36.31 -7.16 -2.12
CA LYS A 163 36.82 -6.37 -3.25
C LYS A 163 36.83 -4.87 -2.97
N GLU A 164 35.81 -4.37 -2.27
CA GLU A 164 35.65 -2.95 -1.94
C GLU A 164 36.33 -2.57 -0.61
N ASN A 165 37.05 -3.51 0.04
CA ASN A 165 37.71 -3.35 1.34
C ASN A 165 36.80 -2.76 2.43
N ILE A 166 35.59 -3.30 2.54
CA ILE A 166 34.54 -2.82 3.44
C ILE A 166 34.78 -3.33 4.86
N SER A 167 34.65 -2.45 5.85
CA SER A 167 34.72 -2.79 7.28
C SER A 167 33.35 -2.74 7.99
N ASN A 168 32.41 -1.93 7.51
CA ASN A 168 31.05 -1.87 8.05
C ASN A 168 30.09 -2.69 7.18
N TYR A 169 29.92 -3.97 7.53
CA TYR A 169 29.09 -4.90 6.75
C TYR A 169 27.58 -4.64 6.87
N ILE A 170 27.12 -4.01 7.95
CA ILE A 170 25.69 -3.70 8.16
C ILE A 170 25.27 -2.63 7.16
N ASP A 171 25.92 -1.46 7.20
CA ASP A 171 25.62 -0.34 6.29
C ASP A 171 25.81 -0.75 4.82
N PHE A 172 26.88 -1.49 4.53
CA PHE A 172 27.13 -2.03 3.20
C PHE A 172 26.03 -2.98 2.73
N GLY A 173 25.64 -3.93 3.58
CA GLY A 173 24.59 -4.91 3.28
C GLY A 173 23.27 -4.21 2.99
N VAL A 174 22.83 -3.32 3.88
CA VAL A 174 21.62 -2.52 3.72
C VAL A 174 21.63 -1.75 2.39
N LYS A 175 22.71 -1.01 2.10
CA LYS A 175 22.82 -0.22 0.85
C LYS A 175 22.74 -1.08 -0.41
N LYS A 176 23.46 -2.21 -0.44
CA LYS A 176 23.49 -3.10 -1.62
C LYS A 176 22.16 -3.83 -1.80
N ILE A 177 21.53 -4.30 -0.71
CA ILE A 177 20.20 -4.92 -0.78
C ILE A 177 19.15 -3.90 -1.22
N LEU A 178 19.10 -2.72 -0.60
CA LEU A 178 18.14 -1.68 -0.96
C LEU A 178 18.29 -1.28 -2.44
N LYS A 179 19.53 -1.15 -2.94
CA LYS A 179 19.79 -0.96 -4.37
C LYS A 179 19.22 -2.10 -5.21
N MET A 180 19.48 -3.35 -4.84
CA MET A 180 18.96 -4.51 -5.56
C MET A 180 17.42 -4.55 -5.57
N GLN A 181 16.77 -4.16 -4.47
CA GLN A 181 15.31 -4.06 -4.37
C GLN A 181 14.79 -2.95 -5.30
N LYS A 182 15.40 -1.76 -5.28
CA LYS A 182 15.10 -0.64 -6.21
C LYS A 182 15.20 -1.08 -7.66
N ASP A 183 16.33 -1.67 -8.05
CA ASP A 183 16.57 -2.12 -9.43
C ASP A 183 15.54 -3.21 -9.84
N THR A 184 15.09 -4.04 -8.90
CA THR A 184 14.08 -5.08 -9.14
C THR A 184 12.70 -4.47 -9.38
N LEU A 185 12.30 -3.49 -8.56
CA LEU A 185 11.02 -2.79 -8.72
C LEU A 185 10.98 -1.97 -10.01
N GLU A 186 12.09 -1.35 -10.38
CA GLU A 186 12.20 -0.61 -11.64
C GLU A 186 12.03 -1.54 -12.85
N ARG A 187 12.67 -2.72 -12.86
CA ARG A 187 12.44 -3.75 -13.88
C ARG A 187 10.99 -4.24 -13.90
N PHE A 188 10.35 -4.25 -12.72
CA PHE A 188 8.94 -4.58 -12.56
C PHE A 188 8.00 -3.40 -12.87
N ARG A 189 8.53 -2.27 -13.34
CA ARG A 189 7.82 -1.03 -13.70
C ARG A 189 7.04 -0.38 -12.55
N VAL A 190 7.43 -0.69 -11.32
CA VAL A 190 6.91 -0.08 -10.10
C VAL A 190 7.85 1.03 -9.67
N LYS A 191 7.30 2.22 -9.46
CA LYS A 191 8.06 3.40 -9.04
C LYS A 191 7.55 3.92 -7.71
N PHE A 192 8.48 4.36 -6.88
CA PHE A 192 8.21 5.04 -5.62
C PHE A 192 8.66 6.49 -5.73
N ASP A 193 7.91 7.37 -5.09
CA ASP A 193 8.19 8.80 -5.01
C ASP A 193 9.11 9.06 -3.80
N ASP A 194 8.86 8.39 -2.68
CA ASP A 194 9.67 8.47 -1.45
C ASP A 194 10.17 7.11 -0.96
N TRP A 195 11.36 7.12 -0.36
CA TRP A 195 11.98 5.97 0.31
C TRP A 195 12.33 6.37 1.74
N ILE A 196 11.61 5.83 2.72
CA ILE A 196 11.66 6.27 4.11
C ILE A 196 12.45 5.28 4.96
N SER A 197 13.55 5.76 5.55
CA SER A 197 14.40 5.02 6.48
C SER A 197 13.89 5.13 7.91
N GLU A 198 13.78 4.00 8.61
CA GLU A 198 13.48 3.96 10.05
C GLU A 198 14.53 4.71 10.88
N VAL A 199 15.83 4.53 10.57
CA VAL A 199 16.91 5.25 11.25
C VAL A 199 16.75 6.76 11.12
N GLU A 200 16.37 7.25 9.93
CA GLU A 200 16.15 8.68 9.71
C GLU A 200 14.90 9.20 10.43
N LEU A 201 13.81 8.42 10.48
CA LEU A 201 12.61 8.77 11.24
C LEU A 201 12.91 8.87 12.75
N LYS A 202 13.64 7.90 13.30
CA LYS A 202 14.05 7.91 14.72
C LYS A 202 14.92 9.11 15.04
N LYS A 203 15.91 9.42 14.20
CA LYS A 203 16.79 10.60 14.38
C LYS A 203 16.01 11.92 14.42
N LYS A 204 14.86 11.99 13.74
CA LYS A 204 13.98 13.17 13.74
C LYS A 204 13.07 13.25 14.97
N GLY A 205 13.08 12.25 15.86
CA GLY A 205 12.24 12.20 17.07
C GLY A 205 10.74 12.21 16.75
N MET A 206 10.34 11.74 15.56
CA MET A 206 8.95 11.83 15.11
C MET A 206 8.02 10.99 15.98
N ALA A 207 8.46 9.79 16.38
CA ALA A 207 7.68 8.92 17.26
C ALA A 207 7.48 9.55 18.64
N ASP A 208 8.56 10.09 19.24
CA ASP A 208 8.51 10.72 20.56
C ASP A 208 7.55 11.91 20.58
N ARG A 209 7.57 12.75 19.53
CA ARG A 209 6.63 13.86 19.37
C ARG A 209 5.18 13.40 19.33
N VAL A 210 4.88 12.35 18.57
CA VAL A 210 3.51 11.82 18.49
C VAL A 210 3.06 11.25 19.84
N ILE A 211 3.93 10.54 20.55
CA ILE A 211 3.62 10.01 21.89
C ILE A 211 3.36 11.15 22.87
N GLU A 212 4.17 12.22 22.83
CA GLU A 212 3.97 13.42 23.64
C GLU A 212 2.63 14.09 23.33
N GLU A 213 2.32 14.33 22.04
CA GLU A 213 1.05 14.93 21.62
C GLU A 213 -0.16 14.10 22.05
N LEU A 214 -0.11 12.77 21.90
CA LEU A 214 -1.18 11.87 22.33
C LEU A 214 -1.35 11.89 23.86
N SER A 215 -0.25 11.98 24.61
CA SER A 215 -0.28 12.02 26.08
C SER A 215 -0.96 13.28 26.64
N LEU A 216 -1.09 14.33 25.81
CA LEU A 216 -1.72 15.60 26.17
C LEU A 216 -3.23 15.65 25.86
N LEU A 217 -3.82 14.60 25.27
CA LEU A 217 -5.26 14.52 25.00
C LEU A 217 -6.06 14.21 26.28
N GLU A 218 -7.34 14.58 26.28
CA GLU A 218 -8.26 14.32 27.41
C GLU A 218 -9.54 13.58 26.93
N PRO A 219 -9.75 12.31 27.35
CA PRO A 219 -8.81 11.48 28.11
C PRO A 219 -7.59 11.07 27.26
N SER A 220 -6.42 10.94 27.89
CA SER A 220 -5.21 10.48 27.21
C SER A 220 -5.38 9.01 26.80
N PRO A 221 -5.14 8.65 25.53
CA PRO A 221 -5.09 7.26 25.10
C PRO A 221 -3.74 6.59 25.46
N ILE A 222 -2.86 7.25 26.23
CA ILE A 222 -1.55 6.73 26.61
C ILE A 222 -1.56 6.33 28.08
N GLU A 223 -1.24 5.07 28.36
CA GLU A 223 -1.13 4.53 29.71
C GLU A 223 0.24 3.90 29.96
N LYS A 224 0.74 3.99 31.20
CA LYS A 224 1.96 3.29 31.62
C LYS A 224 1.61 2.04 32.39
N LYS A 225 1.98 0.88 31.85
CA LYS A 225 1.68 -0.45 32.41
C LYS A 225 2.83 -1.41 32.11
N ASP A 226 3.16 -2.29 33.06
CA ASP A 226 4.23 -3.30 32.93
C ASP A 226 5.59 -2.74 32.49
N GLY A 227 5.91 -1.50 32.92
CA GLY A 227 7.17 -0.83 32.58
C GLY A 227 7.23 -0.25 31.17
N ALA A 228 6.15 -0.34 30.38
CA ALA A 228 6.05 0.20 29.03
C ALA A 228 4.95 1.26 28.90
N LEU A 229 4.99 2.02 27.80
CA LEU A 229 3.90 2.92 27.39
C LEU A 229 2.97 2.17 26.44
N TRP A 230 1.67 2.33 26.64
CA TRP A 230 0.62 1.65 25.92
C TRP A 230 -0.33 2.66 25.27
N PHE A 231 -0.68 2.44 24.01
CA PHE A 231 -1.79 3.10 23.34
C PHE A 231 -3.07 2.28 23.53
N ILE A 232 -4.08 2.92 24.12
CA ILE A 232 -5.39 2.35 24.38
C ILE A 232 -6.37 2.92 23.36
N SER A 233 -6.88 2.07 22.47
CA SER A 233 -7.89 2.47 21.48
C SER A 233 -9.03 1.45 21.44
N GLY A 234 -10.13 1.82 22.10
CA GLY A 234 -11.27 0.92 22.28
C GLY A 234 -10.85 -0.36 23.01
N GLU A 235 -11.13 -1.52 22.42
CA GLU A 235 -10.80 -2.84 22.99
C GLU A 235 -9.37 -3.32 22.68
N ARG A 236 -8.54 -2.52 22.00
CA ARG A 236 -7.19 -2.93 21.58
C ARG A 236 -6.13 -2.13 22.33
N GLU A 237 -5.29 -2.85 23.07
CA GLU A 237 -4.07 -2.34 23.68
C GLU A 237 -2.89 -2.54 22.71
N ARG A 238 -2.04 -1.51 22.52
CA ARG A 238 -0.79 -1.62 21.77
C ARG A 238 0.36 -1.08 22.59
N VAL A 239 1.49 -1.78 22.61
CA VAL A 239 2.71 -1.30 23.28
C VAL A 239 3.48 -0.38 22.34
N PHE A 240 3.91 0.78 22.84
CA PHE A 240 5.00 1.54 22.23
C PHE A 240 6.32 0.90 22.64
N ILE A 241 7.06 0.40 21.65
CA ILE A 241 8.43 -0.06 21.84
C ILE A 241 9.33 1.09 21.43
N SER A 242 9.87 1.82 22.41
CA SER A 242 10.93 2.81 22.22
C SER A 242 12.29 2.12 22.12
#